data_AF-A0A9D4A6V9-F1
#
_entry.id   AF-A0A9D4A6V9-F1
#
_cell.length_a   1.000
_cell.length_b   1.000
_cell.length_c   1.000
_cell.angle_alpha   90.00
_cell.angle_beta   90.00
_cell.angle_gamma   90.00
#
_symmetry.space_group_name_H-M   'P 1'
#
loop_
_entity.id
_entity.type
_entity.pdbx_description
1 polymer ?
#
loop_
_entity_poly.entity_id
_entity_poly.type
_entity_poly.pdbx_seq_one_letter_code
_entity_poly.pdbx_strand_id
1 'polypeptide(L)'
;MLPKIKVFSWRISHNILPTYDNTARICHKFSNVCPKCKNREETLIHAMKDYPMTHEILTLRGLNNKLLNESYKCYIDWLEDVLCKLDAKATADFFTLLCDKIIQPP
;
A
#
# COMPACT_ATOMS: atom_id res chain seq x y z
N MET A 1 -8.61 -10.04 -14.93
CA MET A 1 -8.31 -8.91 -14.02
C MET A 1 -9.32 -7.79 -14.27
N LEU A 2 -10.05 -7.36 -13.24
CA LEU A 2 -11.13 -6.36 -13.37
C LEU A 2 -10.58 -4.97 -13.73
N PRO A 3 -11.32 -4.12 -14.48
CA PRO A 3 -10.89 -2.75 -14.79
C PRO A 3 -10.52 -1.92 -13.57
N LYS A 4 -11.24 -2.07 -12.45
CA LYS A 4 -10.93 -1.38 -11.18
C LYS A 4 -9.52 -1.69 -10.66
N ILE A 5 -9.06 -2.93 -10.82
CA ILE A 5 -7.74 -3.37 -10.36
C ILE A 5 -6.66 -2.73 -11.25
N LYS A 6 -6.86 -2.70 -12.57
CA LYS A 6 -5.91 -2.06 -13.49
C LYS A 6 -5.72 -0.56 -13.19
N VAL A 7 -6.82 0.16 -12.96
CA VAL A 7 -6.77 1.58 -12.59
C VAL A 7 -6.10 1.77 -11.24
N PHE A 8 -6.41 0.91 -10.26
CA PHE A 8 -5.75 0.92 -8.96
C PHE A 8 -4.25 0.68 -9.08
N SER A 9 -3.83 -0.38 -9.77
CA SER A 9 -2.42 -0.71 -10.06
C SER A 9 -1.69 0.47 -10.70
N TRP A 10 -2.31 1.11 -11.70
CA TRP A 10 -1.75 2.31 -12.32
C TRP A 10 -1.55 3.45 -11.31
N ARG A 11 -2.54 3.71 -10.43
CA ARG A 11 -2.44 4.77 -9.41
C ARG A 11 -1.34 4.53 -8.38
N ILE A 12 -1.17 3.29 -7.92
CA ILE A 12 -0.11 2.96 -6.94
C ILE A 12 1.28 3.00 -7.59
N SER A 13 1.41 2.60 -8.85
CA SER A 13 2.66 2.71 -9.60
C SER A 13 3.13 4.15 -9.78
N HIS A 14 2.19 5.10 -9.82
CA HIS A 14 2.50 6.54 -9.90
C HIS A 14 2.50 7.25 -8.54
N ASN A 15 2.29 6.53 -7.43
CA ASN A 15 2.13 7.11 -6.10
C ASN A 15 1.11 8.27 -6.05
N ILE A 16 -0.04 8.12 -6.72
CA ILE A 16 -1.09 9.14 -6.78
C ILE A 16 -2.36 8.78 -6.00
N LEU A 17 -2.29 7.74 -5.15
CA LEU A 17 -3.38 7.47 -4.21
C LEU A 17 -3.50 8.63 -3.20
N PRO A 18 -4.72 8.94 -2.74
CA PRO A 18 -4.97 10.03 -1.80
C PRO A 18 -4.57 9.64 -0.36
N THR A 19 -3.29 9.32 -0.14
CA THR A 19 -2.75 9.18 1.22
C THR A 19 -2.64 10.56 1.88
N TYR A 20 -2.51 10.61 3.21
CA TYR A 20 -2.35 11.90 3.89
C TYR A 20 -1.07 12.62 3.44
N ASP A 21 0.04 11.90 3.17
CA ASP A 21 1.25 12.51 2.60
C ASP A 21 0.98 13.18 1.24
N ASN A 22 0.38 12.45 0.30
CA ASN A 22 0.06 12.99 -1.02
C ASN A 22 -0.95 14.15 -0.96
N THR A 23 -1.89 14.09 -0.01
CA THR A 23 -2.88 15.15 0.20
C THR A 23 -2.23 16.41 0.75
N ALA A 24 -1.34 16.29 1.74
CA ALA A 24 -0.61 17.41 2.34
C ALA A 24 0.32 18.12 1.33
N ARG A 25 0.88 17.38 0.36
CA ARG A 25 1.67 17.95 -0.75
C ARG A 25 0.86 18.90 -1.65
N ILE A 26 -0.44 18.65 -1.80
CA ILE A 26 -1.34 19.47 -2.63
C ILE A 26 -2.02 20.55 -1.78
N CYS A 27 -2.41 20.20 -0.55
CA CYS A 27 -3.09 21.07 0.39
C CYS A 27 -2.23 21.26 1.64
N HIS A 28 -1.40 22.30 1.66
CA HIS A 28 -0.46 22.58 2.76
C HIS A 28 -1.09 22.77 4.14
N LYS A 29 -2.41 22.91 4.24
CA LYS A 29 -3.13 22.99 5.52
C LYS A 29 -3.46 21.61 6.10
N PHE A 30 -3.20 20.54 5.36
CA PHE A 30 -3.49 19.17 5.77
C PHE A 30 -2.27 18.55 6.46
N SER A 31 -2.51 17.83 7.55
CA SER A 31 -1.46 17.02 8.18
C SER A 31 -1.14 15.81 7.31
N ASN A 32 0.14 15.47 7.16
CA ASN A 32 0.56 14.22 6.52
C ASN A 32 0.57 13.03 7.50
N VAL A 33 0.33 13.26 8.80
CA VAL A 33 0.32 12.22 9.83
C VAL A 33 -0.89 11.32 9.68
N CYS A 34 -0.67 10.01 9.72
CA CYS A 34 -1.75 9.03 9.70
C CYS A 34 -2.69 9.26 10.91
N PRO A 35 -3.99 9.49 10.70
CA PRO A 35 -4.94 9.79 11.78
C PRO A 35 -5.14 8.61 12.73
N LYS A 36 -4.86 7.38 12.27
CA LYS A 36 -4.99 6.16 13.06
C LYS A 36 -3.75 5.87 13.89
N CYS A 37 -2.56 5.94 13.29
CA CYS A 37 -1.31 5.70 14.01
C CYS A 37 -0.86 6.89 14.86
N LYS A 38 -1.18 8.12 14.45
CA LYS A 38 -0.88 9.40 15.13
C LYS A 38 0.59 9.69 15.42
N ASN A 39 1.52 8.90 14.86
CA ASN A 39 2.94 8.97 15.19
C ASN A 39 3.88 8.97 13.98
N ARG A 40 3.36 8.79 12.76
CA ARG A 40 4.14 8.76 11.53
C ARG A 40 3.29 9.20 10.34
N GLU A 41 3.96 9.66 9.30
CA GLU A 41 3.36 10.08 8.04
C GLU A 41 2.64 8.90 7.35
N GLU A 42 1.48 9.16 6.76
CA GLU A 42 0.77 8.19 5.93
C GLU A 42 1.27 8.29 4.48
N THR A 43 2.45 7.72 4.27
CA THR A 43 2.98 7.47 2.92
C THR A 43 2.26 6.28 2.27
N LEU A 44 2.47 6.07 0.98
CA LEU A 44 1.91 4.90 0.30
C LEU A 44 2.45 3.59 0.89
N ILE A 45 3.74 3.50 1.19
CA ILE A 45 4.30 2.29 1.81
C ILE A 45 3.72 2.05 3.21
N HIS A 46 3.47 3.12 3.97
CA HIS A 46 2.76 3.01 5.24
C HIS A 46 1.37 2.39 5.02
N ALA A 47 0.55 2.97 4.14
CA ALA A 47 -0.82 2.52 3.94
C ALA A 47 -0.90 1.07 3.41
N MET A 48 0.03 0.72 2.51
CA MET A 48 0.03 -0.54 1.76
C MET A 48 0.78 -1.69 2.45
N LYS A 49 1.66 -1.39 3.40
CA LYS A 49 2.53 -2.39 4.05
C LYS A 49 2.56 -2.24 5.56
N ASP A 50 2.96 -1.07 6.05
CA ASP A 50 3.33 -0.92 7.46
C ASP A 50 2.14 -0.67 8.39
N TYR A 51 0.99 -0.24 7.85
CA TYR A 51 -0.19 0.06 8.65
C TYR A 51 -0.65 -1.24 9.36
N PRO A 52 -0.86 -1.25 10.70
CA PRO A 52 -1.01 -2.50 11.45
C PRO A 52 -2.05 -3.47 10.89
N MET A 53 -3.21 -2.95 10.48
CA MET A 53 -4.27 -3.77 9.89
C MET A 53 -3.85 -4.33 8.52
N THR A 54 -3.18 -3.53 7.69
CA THR A 54 -2.69 -3.97 6.38
C THR A 54 -1.61 -5.02 6.56
N HIS A 55 -0.66 -4.78 7.47
CA HIS A 55 0.40 -5.71 7.84
C HIS A 55 -0.18 -7.06 8.27
N GLU A 56 -1.13 -7.06 9.22
CA GLU A 56 -1.79 -8.28 9.71
C GLU A 56 -2.50 -9.04 8.58
N ILE A 57 -3.24 -8.36 7.73
CA ILE A 57 -3.92 -8.97 6.57
C ILE A 57 -2.90 -9.61 5.61
N LEU A 58 -1.79 -8.93 5.33
CA LEU A 58 -0.74 -9.46 4.46
C LEU A 58 -0.06 -10.69 5.07
N THR A 59 0.21 -10.68 6.38
CA THR A 59 0.71 -11.85 7.11
C THR A 59 -0.27 -13.02 7.04
N LEU A 60 -1.56 -12.78 7.30
CA LEU A 60 -2.62 -13.80 7.24
C LEU A 60 -2.79 -14.39 5.83
N ARG A 61 -2.50 -13.61 4.79
CA ARG A 61 -2.53 -14.05 3.39
C ARG A 61 -1.23 -14.75 2.96
N GLY A 62 -0.29 -14.94 3.87
CA GLY A 62 0.94 -15.70 3.63
C GLY A 62 2.03 -14.90 2.92
N LEU A 63 1.96 -13.56 2.92
CA LEU A 63 3.08 -12.75 2.43
C LEU A 63 4.30 -12.98 3.34
N ASN A 64 5.47 -13.15 2.72
CA ASN A 64 6.69 -13.49 3.43
C ASN A 64 7.04 -12.44 4.50
N ASN A 65 7.29 -12.87 5.74
CA ASN A 65 7.66 -12.00 6.86
C ASN A 65 8.89 -11.14 6.58
N LYS A 66 9.83 -11.61 5.75
CA LYS A 66 10.98 -10.83 5.29
C LYS A 66 10.52 -9.59 4.51
N LEU A 67 9.63 -9.76 3.54
CA LEU A 67 9.07 -8.66 2.72
C LEU A 67 8.27 -7.65 3.57
N LEU A 68 7.68 -8.11 4.68
CA LEU A 68 6.92 -7.25 5.59
C LEU A 68 7.83 -6.47 6.54
N ASN A 69 8.83 -7.12 7.13
CA ASN A 69 9.67 -6.51 8.17
C ASN A 69 10.90 -5.77 7.63
N GLU A 70 11.32 -6.01 6.38
CA GLU A 70 12.43 -5.28 5.79
C GLU A 70 12.11 -3.79 5.61
N SER A 71 13.13 -2.95 5.77
CA SER A 71 13.02 -1.51 5.52
C SER A 71 13.17 -1.23 4.03
N TYR A 72 12.21 -0.51 3.46
CA TYR A 72 12.22 -0.08 2.07
C TYR A 72 12.15 1.44 2.03
N LYS A 73 12.88 2.05 1.08
CA LYS A 73 12.89 3.51 0.93
C LYS A 73 11.57 4.02 0.39
N CYS A 74 10.97 3.29 -0.55
CA CYS A 74 9.69 3.67 -1.13
C CYS A 74 8.81 2.44 -1.44
N TYR A 75 7.55 2.73 -1.75
CA TYR A 75 6.57 1.70 -2.10
C TYR A 75 6.95 0.89 -3.34
N ILE A 76 7.59 1.52 -4.34
CA ILE A 76 7.94 0.84 -5.60
C ILE A 76 9.02 -0.23 -5.36
N ASP A 77 10.08 0.09 -4.61
CA ASP A 77 11.12 -0.88 -4.25
C ASP A 77 10.50 -2.12 -3.57
N TRP A 78 9.57 -1.89 -2.64
CA TRP A 78 8.85 -2.98 -1.97
C TRP A 78 7.97 -3.77 -2.93
N LEU A 79 7.22 -3.08 -3.80
CA LEU A 79 6.32 -3.72 -4.76
C LEU A 79 7.10 -4.59 -5.75
N GLU A 80 8.24 -4.12 -6.25
CA GLU A 80 9.09 -4.89 -7.16
C GLU A 80 9.58 -6.18 -6.51
N ASP A 81 10.05 -6.11 -5.26
CA ASP A 81 10.47 -7.29 -4.50
C ASP A 81 9.33 -8.28 -4.28
N VAL A 82 8.13 -7.80 -3.94
CA VAL A 82 6.93 -8.64 -3.80
C VAL A 82 6.62 -9.33 -5.13
N LEU A 83 6.52 -8.56 -6.23
CA LEU A 83 6.17 -9.09 -7.56
C LEU A 83 7.21 -10.09 -8.08
N CYS A 84 8.50 -9.91 -7.76
CA CYS A 84 9.54 -10.87 -8.11
C CYS A 84 9.41 -12.21 -7.37
N LYS A 85 8.62 -12.29 -6.30
CA LYS A 85 8.42 -13.52 -5.50
C LYS A 85 7.05 -14.16 -5.71
N LEU A 86 6.11 -13.49 -6.37
CA LEU A 86 4.77 -13.99 -6.61
C LEU A 86 4.64 -14.53 -8.03
N ASP A 87 3.92 -15.64 -8.19
CA ASP A 87 3.46 -16.06 -9.52
C ASP A 87 2.34 -15.14 -10.04
N ALA A 88 1.92 -15.34 -11.29
CA ALA A 88 0.90 -14.50 -11.91
C ALA A 88 -0.46 -14.53 -11.18
N LYS A 89 -0.83 -15.68 -10.60
CA LYS A 89 -2.08 -15.83 -9.86
C LYS A 89 -1.99 -15.11 -8.52
N ALA A 90 -0.92 -15.36 -7.76
CA ALA A 90 -0.68 -14.72 -6.47
C ALA A 90 -0.54 -13.20 -6.61
N THR A 91 0.06 -12.73 -7.70
CA THR A 91 0.12 -11.30 -8.06
C THR A 91 -1.27 -10.71 -8.25
N ALA A 92 -2.14 -11.38 -9.01
CA ALA A 92 -3.52 -10.91 -9.21
C ALA A 92 -4.33 -10.89 -7.90
N ASP A 93 -4.16 -11.92 -7.06
CA ASP A 93 -4.80 -12.02 -5.75
C ASP A 93 -4.30 -10.89 -4.82
N PHE A 94 -3.01 -10.58 -4.85
CA PHE A 94 -2.40 -9.48 -4.10
C PHE A 94 -2.95 -8.10 -4.50
N PHE A 95 -2.99 -7.77 -5.79
CA PHE A 95 -3.57 -6.49 -6.22
C PHE A 95 -5.07 -6.39 -5.93
N THR A 96 -5.79 -7.51 -5.98
CA THR A 96 -7.22 -7.54 -5.61
C THR A 96 -7.39 -7.21 -4.13
N LEU A 97 -6.59 -7.84 -3.27
CA LEU A 97 -6.58 -7.59 -1.82
C LEU A 97 -6.31 -6.12 -1.49
N LEU A 98 -5.27 -5.55 -2.08
CA LEU A 98 -4.90 -4.13 -1.87
C LEU A 98 -6.00 -3.19 -2.35
N CYS A 99 -6.58 -3.46 -3.53
CA CYS A 99 -7.66 -2.66 -4.10
C CYS A 99 -8.90 -2.64 -3.19
N ASP A 100 -9.30 -3.79 -2.65
CA ASP A 100 -10.50 -3.89 -1.82
C ASP A 100 -10.33 -3.28 -0.42
N LYS A 101 -9.09 -3.22 0.11
CA LYS A 101 -8.81 -2.68 1.45
C LYS A 101 -8.50 -1.18 1.50
N ILE A 102 -8.27 -0.55 0.35
CA ILE A 102 -7.81 0.84 0.28
C ILE A 102 -8.87 1.78 -0.30
N ILE A 103 -9.82 1.24 -1.08
CA ILE A 103 -10.95 2.03 -1.59
C ILE A 103 -12.01 2.28 -0.50
N GLN A 104 -11.95 1.60 0.63
CA GLN A 104 -12.68 2.00 1.83
C GLN A 104 -11.73 2.80 2.73
N PRO A 105 -11.81 4.14 2.75
CA PRO A 105 -11.28 4.86 3.90
C PRO A 105 -12.01 4.34 5.16
N PRO A 106 -11.39 4.37 6.35
CA PRO A 106 -12.15 4.27 7.59
C PRO A 106 -13.37 5.20 7.62
#